data_AF-A0A2A5WXH7-F1
#
_entry.id   AF-A0A2A5WXH7-F1
#
_cell.length_a   1.000
_cell.length_b   1.000
_cell.length_c   1.000
_cell.angle_alpha   90.00
_cell.angle_beta   90.00
_cell.angle_gamma   90.00
#
_symmetry.space_group_name_H-M   'P 1'
#
loop_
_entity.id
_entity.type
_entity.pdbx_description
1 polymer ?
#
loop_
_entity_poly.entity_id
_entity_poly.type
_entity_poly.pdbx_seq_one_letter_code
_entity_poly.pdbx_strand_id
1 'polypeptide(L)' 'GTDARSDMEALLSRKVMLNLWVKVKSGWSDDERALRSLGYKDE' A
#
# COMPACT_ATOMS: atom_id res chain seq x y z
N GLY A 1 -5.12 5.20 7.52
CA GLY A 1 -3.98 4.81 8.38
C GLY A 1 -4.47 4.06 9.60
N THR A 2 -5.23 4.72 10.47
CA THR A 2 -5.84 4.12 11.66
C THR A 2 -6.73 2.93 11.33
N ASP A 3 -7.67 3.07 10.39
CA ASP A 3 -8.62 2.00 10.05
C ASP A 3 -7.91 0.78 9.47
N ALA A 4 -7.01 1.00 8.50
CA ALA A 4 -6.17 -0.06 7.94
C ALA A 4 -5.36 -0.82 9.01
N ARG A 5 -4.80 -0.12 10.01
CA ARG A 5 -4.12 -0.76 11.14
C ARG A 5 -5.09 -1.61 11.97
N SER A 6 -6.28 -1.09 12.28
CA SER A 6 -7.30 -1.84 13.03
C SER A 6 -7.73 -3.12 12.31
N ASP A 7 -7.93 -3.04 10.98
CA ASP A 7 -8.27 -4.20 10.16
C ASP A 7 -7.15 -5.24 10.16
N MET A 8 -5.89 -4.80 10.07
CA MET A 8 -4.72 -5.69 10.16
C MET A 8 -4.59 -6.36 11.54
N GLU A 9 -4.85 -5.63 12.62
CA GLU A 9 -4.83 -6.20 13.98
C GLU A 9 -5.91 -7.28 14.15
N ALA A 10 -7.11 -7.04 13.60
CA ALA A 10 -8.20 -8.01 13.62
C ALA A 10 -7.85 -9.27 12.82
N LEU A 11 -7.31 -9.11 11.60
CA LEU A 11 -6.94 -10.23 10.73
C LEU A 11 -5.81 -11.08 11.32
N LEU A 12 -4.79 -10.44 11.90
CA LEU A 12 -3.58 -11.11 12.40
C LEU A 12 -3.68 -11.52 13.87
N SER A 13 -4.75 -11.10 14.57
CA SER A 13 -4.96 -11.35 16.02
C SER A 13 -3.76 -10.92 16.88
N ARG A 14 -3.06 -9.86 16.49
CA ARG A 14 -1.84 -9.34 17.14
C ARG A 14 -1.77 -7.83 17.03
N LYS A 15 -1.01 -7.19 17.92
CA LYS A 15 -0.77 -5.74 17.87
C LYS A 15 0.16 -5.37 16.71
N VAL A 16 -0.18 -4.29 16.00
CA VAL A 16 0.54 -3.83 14.81
C VAL A 16 0.94 -2.37 14.99
N MET A 17 2.23 -2.07 14.84
CA MET A 17 2.74 -0.70 14.74
C MET A 17 2.95 -0.34 13.27
N LEU A 18 2.01 0.40 12.68
CA LEU A 18 2.03 0.77 11.27
C LEU A 18 2.66 2.17 11.08
N ASN A 19 3.82 2.23 10.43
CA ASN A 19 4.48 3.48 10.02
C ASN A 19 4.19 3.77 8.54
N LEU A 20 3.67 4.96 8.23
CA LEU A 20 3.29 5.36 6.88
C LEU A 20 4.14 6.53 6.38
N TRP A 21 4.40 6.54 5.08
CA TRP A 21 5.17 7.58 4.40
C TRP A 21 4.44 8.03 3.14
N VAL A 22 4.34 9.35 2.96
CA VAL A 22 3.78 9.95 1.73
C VAL A 22 4.92 10.28 0.78
N LYS A 23 4.80 9.85 -0.48
CA LYS A 23 5.71 10.19 -1.57
C LYS A 23 4.90 10.64 -2.78
N VAL A 24 5.39 11.64 -3.50
CA VAL A 24 4.79 12.13 -4.74
C VAL A 24 5.68 11.72 -5.91
N LYS A 25 5.11 11.02 -6.90
CA LYS A 25 5.75 10.68 -8.18
C LYS A 25 4.83 11.17 -9.30
N SER A 26 5.26 12.08 -10.15
CA SER A 26 4.46 12.53 -11.30
C SER A 26 4.33 11.42 -12.35
N GLY A 27 3.18 11.36 -13.04
CA GLY A 27 2.94 10.43 -14.15
C GLY A 27 2.98 8.94 -13.79
N TRP A 28 2.88 8.58 -12.50
CA TRP A 28 3.01 7.19 -12.07
C TRP A 28 1.89 6.27 -12.60
N SER A 29 0.71 6.81 -12.87
CA SER A 29 -0.43 6.08 -13.42
C SER A 29 -0.28 5.74 -14.90
N ASP A 30 0.46 6.55 -15.65
CA ASP A 30 0.62 6.41 -17.10
C ASP A 30 1.91 5.63 -17.46
N ASP A 31 2.77 5.40 -16.47
CA ASP A 31 4.01 4.64 -16.58
C ASP A 31 3.74 3.15 -16.33
N GLU A 32 3.69 2.35 -17.40
CA GLU A 32 3.49 0.89 -17.29
C GLU A 32 4.47 0.19 -16.35
N ARG A 33 5.72 0.68 -16.25
CA ARG A 33 6.73 0.11 -15.37
C ARG A 33 6.40 0.43 -13.91
N ALA A 34 5.91 1.64 -13.64
CA ALA A 34 5.44 2.02 -12.31
C ALA A 34 4.25 1.14 -11.89
N LEU A 35 3.27 0.94 -12.78
CA LEU A 35 2.12 0.08 -12.51
C LEU A 35 2.52 -1.37 -12.19
N ARG A 36 3.45 -1.96 -12.96
CA ARG A 36 3.99 -3.30 -12.65
C ARG A 36 4.63 -3.36 -11.27
N SER A 37 5.44 -2.36 -10.91
CA SER A 37 6.13 -2.33 -9.61
C SER A 37 5.18 -2.15 -8.40
N LEU A 38 3.97 -1.65 -8.65
CA LEU A 38 2.93 -1.47 -7.63
C LEU A 38 1.95 -2.66 -7.56
N GLY A 39 2.13 -3.67 -8.41
CA GLY A 39 1.25 -4.84 -8.46
C GLY A 39 -0.05 -4.63 -9.24
N TYR A 40 -0.14 -3.59 -10.10
CA TYR A 40 -1.33 -3.28 -10.92
C TYR A 40 -1.30 -3.91 -12.33
N LYS A 41 -0.48 -4.93 -12.58
CA LYS A 41 -0.62 -5.78 -13.77
C LYS A 41 -0.94 -7.19 -13.33
N ASP A 42 -2.01 -7.73 -13.90
CA ASP A 42 -2.38 -9.14 -13.80
C ASP A 42 -1.34 -9.98 -14.57
N GLU A 43 -0.88 -11.07 -13.96
CA GLU A 43 -0.45 -12.26 -14.72
C GLU A 43 -1.68 -12.93 -15.35
#